data_AF-A0A381SBN9-F1
#
_entry.id   AF-A0A381SBN9-F1
#
_cell.length_a   1.000
_cell.length_b   1.000
_cell.length_c   1.000
_cell.angle_alpha   90.00
_cell.angle_beta   90.00
_cell.angle_gamma   90.00
#
_symmetry.space_group_name_H-M   'P 1'
#
loop_
_entity.id
_entity.type
_entity.pdbx_description
1 polymer ?
#
loop_
_entity_poly.entity_id
_entity_poly.type
_entity_poly.pdbx_seq_one_letter_code
_entity_poly.pdbx_strand_id
1 'polypeptide(L)'
;MFLCMPLSAEISVNPTVDETIKQINSIPTDDIWWTVNGKDMLWNFKNLNKIFPTTTVYRKGQINPLALKPDDKISQLPVKIGSGTMEFKDFLDSDLSTAMGVLILHKGNIVFEHYPRMQAHEKPVYWSVTKVLVSSLVSILEDQKKIDITKPIDFYLPELKQSDFKGILIKNILDMATGINC
;
A
#
# COMPACT_ATOMS: atom_id res chain seq x y z
N MET A 1 15.89 -44.60 11.03
CA MET A 1 16.29 -43.36 11.72
C MET A 1 17.02 -42.48 10.73
N PHE A 2 16.29 -41.60 10.04
CA PHE A 2 16.85 -40.52 9.24
C PHE A 2 16.15 -39.24 9.71
N LEU A 3 16.85 -38.49 10.55
CA LEU A 3 16.44 -37.16 10.98
C LEU A 3 16.72 -36.20 9.83
N CYS A 4 15.67 -35.79 9.12
CA CYS A 4 15.75 -34.64 8.23
C CYS A 4 15.63 -33.39 9.11
N MET A 5 16.75 -32.73 9.39
CA MET A 5 16.74 -31.39 9.99
C MET A 5 16.02 -30.41 9.05
N PRO A 6 15.18 -29.50 9.55
CA PRO A 6 14.70 -28.41 8.74
C PRO A 6 15.88 -27.45 8.53
N LEU A 7 16.30 -27.28 7.28
CA LEU A 7 17.16 -26.16 6.90
C LEU A 7 16.31 -24.89 7.01
N SER A 8 16.23 -24.32 8.21
CA SER A 8 15.76 -22.95 8.40
C SER A 8 16.82 -22.04 7.82
N ALA A 9 16.80 -21.86 6.49
CA ALA A 9 17.47 -20.70 5.90
C ALA A 9 16.94 -19.47 6.64
N GLU A 10 17.83 -18.71 7.29
CA GLU A 10 17.47 -17.40 7.81
C GLU A 10 16.95 -16.59 6.64
N ILE A 11 15.63 -16.41 6.58
CA ILE A 11 15.01 -15.53 5.61
C ILE A 11 15.46 -14.14 6.00
N SER A 12 16.46 -13.59 5.30
CA SER A 12 16.81 -12.19 5.43
C SER A 12 15.66 -11.37 4.88
N VAL A 13 14.77 -10.94 5.76
CA VAL A 13 13.62 -10.07 5.47
C VAL A 13 14.01 -8.63 5.16
N ASN A 14 15.31 -8.30 5.24
CA ASN A 14 15.83 -6.96 4.99
C ASN A 14 16.88 -6.98 3.88
N PRO A 15 16.93 -5.93 3.03
CA PRO A 15 18.09 -5.66 2.19
C PRO A 15 19.34 -5.48 3.05
N THR A 16 20.52 -5.68 2.46
CA THR A 16 21.79 -5.48 3.18
C THR A 16 21.96 -4.00 3.54
N VAL A 17 22.83 -3.72 4.52
CA VAL A 17 23.18 -2.33 4.87
C VAL A 17 23.79 -1.62 3.66
N ASP A 18 24.69 -2.26 2.93
CA ASP A 18 25.34 -1.69 1.74
C ASP A 18 24.34 -1.39 0.61
N GLU A 19 23.40 -2.31 0.36
CA GLU A 19 22.32 -2.09 -0.60
C GLU A 19 21.44 -0.92 -0.16
N THR A 20 21.07 -0.86 1.12
CA THR A 20 20.25 0.23 1.67
C THR A 20 20.93 1.58 1.53
N ILE A 21 22.21 1.69 1.90
CA ILE A 21 23.00 2.93 1.77
C ILE A 21 23.09 3.34 0.29
N LYS A 22 23.38 2.38 -0.60
CA LYS A 22 23.44 2.65 -2.04
C LYS A 22 22.12 3.20 -2.56
N GLN A 23 21.00 2.57 -2.21
CA GLN A 23 19.68 3.01 -2.68
C GLN A 23 19.31 4.38 -2.13
N ILE A 24 19.57 4.65 -0.85
CA ILE A 24 19.35 5.99 -0.27
C ILE A 24 20.18 7.05 -1.01
N ASN A 25 21.44 6.77 -1.29
CA ASN A 25 22.33 7.69 -2.01
C ASN A 25 21.93 7.89 -3.49
N SER A 26 21.15 6.98 -4.07
CA SER A 26 20.61 7.12 -5.44
C SER A 26 19.31 7.92 -5.53
N ILE A 27 18.73 8.33 -4.41
CA ILE A 27 17.51 9.14 -4.41
C ILE A 27 17.83 10.54 -4.95
N PRO A 28 17.04 11.08 -5.90
CA PRO A 28 17.23 12.43 -6.40
C PRO A 28 17.20 13.46 -5.28
N THR A 29 18.16 14.39 -5.30
CA THR A 29 18.23 15.51 -4.34
C THR A 29 17.56 16.77 -4.87
N ASP A 30 17.40 16.86 -6.18
CA ASP A 30 16.85 17.97 -6.94
C ASP A 30 15.46 17.68 -7.54
N ASP A 31 14.91 16.49 -7.24
CA ASP A 31 13.58 16.05 -7.68
C ASP A 31 12.91 15.19 -6.59
N ILE A 32 11.64 14.86 -6.80
CA ILE A 32 10.85 13.99 -5.91
C ILE A 32 11.34 12.54 -5.94
N TRP A 33 11.44 11.89 -4.78
CA TRP A 33 12.07 10.56 -4.60
C TRP A 33 11.48 9.42 -5.46
N TRP A 34 10.27 9.58 -6.00
CA TRP A 34 9.55 8.56 -6.77
C TRP A 34 9.57 8.75 -8.29
N THR A 35 10.39 9.67 -8.82
CA THR A 35 10.59 9.82 -10.28
C THR A 35 11.60 8.83 -10.86
N VAL A 36 12.38 8.17 -10.01
CA VAL A 36 13.26 7.07 -10.43
C VAL A 36 12.40 5.88 -10.85
N ASN A 37 12.70 5.29 -12.01
CA ASN A 37 11.92 4.20 -12.62
C ASN A 37 12.64 2.84 -12.53
N GLY A 38 11.91 1.75 -12.77
CA GLY A 38 12.47 0.41 -12.86
C GLY A 38 12.79 -0.22 -11.49
N LYS A 39 13.97 -0.84 -11.36
CA LYS A 39 14.35 -1.60 -10.16
C LYS A 39 14.48 -0.73 -8.92
N ASP A 40 14.98 0.49 -9.07
CA ASP A 40 15.13 1.43 -7.96
C ASP A 40 13.77 1.93 -7.48
N MET A 41 12.84 2.20 -8.41
CA MET A 41 11.45 2.49 -8.07
C MET A 41 10.82 1.37 -7.23
N LEU A 42 10.98 0.13 -7.68
CA LEU A 42 10.46 -1.04 -6.98
C LEU A 42 11.04 -1.16 -5.58
N TRP A 43 12.35 -0.95 -5.43
CA TRP A 43 13.00 -0.98 -4.12
C TRP A 43 12.46 0.15 -3.21
N ASN A 44 12.36 1.38 -3.72
CA ASN A 44 11.87 2.53 -2.96
C ASN A 44 10.44 2.27 -2.45
N PHE A 45 9.58 1.72 -3.30
CA PHE A 45 8.18 1.44 -2.97
C PHE A 45 8.00 0.36 -1.91
N LYS A 46 8.97 -0.54 -1.75
CA LYS A 46 8.99 -1.58 -0.70
C LYS A 46 9.58 -1.11 0.62
N ASN A 47 10.47 -0.12 0.57
CA ASN A 47 11.40 0.21 1.65
C ASN A 47 11.27 1.66 2.14
N LEU A 48 10.08 2.27 2.04
CA LEU A 48 9.88 3.65 2.51
C LEU A 48 10.29 3.88 3.97
N ASN A 49 10.16 2.86 4.82
CA ASN A 49 10.61 2.91 6.22
C ASN A 49 12.14 2.95 6.40
N LYS A 50 12.90 2.68 5.34
CA LYS A 50 14.36 2.83 5.30
C LYS A 50 14.78 4.19 4.75
N ILE A 51 13.91 4.84 3.97
CA ILE A 51 14.16 6.13 3.33
C ILE A 51 13.72 7.29 4.21
N PHE A 52 12.55 7.18 4.85
CA PHE A 52 11.95 8.27 5.62
C PHE A 52 11.72 7.86 7.09
N PRO A 53 11.65 8.86 8.00
CA PRO A 53 11.11 8.64 9.33
C PRO A 53 9.69 8.07 9.24
N THR A 54 9.45 6.93 9.88
CA THR A 54 8.14 6.27 9.89
C THR A 54 7.71 5.93 11.31
N THR A 55 6.39 5.87 11.52
CA THR A 55 5.81 5.30 12.73
C THR A 55 5.21 3.94 12.42
N THR A 56 5.47 2.95 13.28
CA THR A 56 4.91 1.62 13.09
C THR A 56 3.52 1.56 13.70
N VAL A 57 2.51 1.30 12.87
CA VAL A 57 1.16 0.95 13.34
C VAL A 57 1.17 -0.54 13.70
N TYR A 58 1.21 -0.82 15.00
CA TYR A 58 1.22 -2.18 15.51
C TYR A 58 -0.17 -2.82 15.43
N ARG A 59 -0.24 -4.08 15.00
CA ARG A 59 -1.45 -4.88 15.19
C ARG A 59 -1.64 -5.16 16.68
N LYS A 60 -2.89 -5.28 17.13
CA LYS A 60 -3.26 -5.74 18.47
C LYS A 60 -4.33 -6.83 18.38
N GLY A 61 -4.30 -7.78 19.30
CA GLY A 61 -5.28 -8.86 19.38
C GLY A 61 -4.96 -10.07 18.51
N GLN A 62 -5.95 -10.97 18.42
CA GLN A 62 -5.86 -12.23 17.71
C GLN A 62 -5.94 -12.01 16.19
N ILE A 63 -5.16 -12.76 15.42
CA ILE A 63 -5.24 -12.77 13.96
C ILE A 63 -6.45 -13.61 13.56
N ASN A 64 -7.26 -13.12 12.63
CA ASN A 64 -8.27 -13.92 11.96
C ASN A 64 -7.72 -14.39 10.61
N PRO A 65 -7.27 -15.66 10.49
CA PRO A 65 -6.69 -16.15 9.24
C PRO A 65 -7.77 -16.28 8.17
N LEU A 66 -7.48 -15.79 6.97
CA LEU A 66 -8.32 -16.04 5.80
C LEU A 66 -8.04 -17.44 5.26
N ALA A 67 -9.09 -18.19 4.96
CA ALA A 67 -8.94 -19.52 4.39
C ALA A 67 -8.42 -19.43 2.95
N LEU A 68 -7.41 -20.23 2.62
CA LEU A 68 -6.88 -20.36 1.26
C LEU A 68 -7.71 -21.41 0.50
N LYS A 69 -8.37 -20.99 -0.58
CA LYS A 69 -9.15 -21.84 -1.49
C LYS A 69 -8.84 -21.47 -2.94
N PRO A 70 -7.65 -21.80 -3.44
CA PRO A 70 -7.20 -21.37 -4.75
C PRO A 70 -8.15 -21.85 -5.85
N ASP A 71 -8.39 -20.99 -6.83
CA ASP A 71 -9.07 -21.35 -8.08
C ASP A 71 -8.07 -21.17 -9.23
N ASP A 72 -7.51 -22.28 -9.73
CA ASP A 72 -6.52 -22.29 -10.81
C ASP A 72 -7.05 -21.65 -12.10
N LYS A 73 -8.37 -21.50 -12.26
CA LYS A 73 -8.93 -20.77 -13.40
C LYS A 73 -8.54 -19.30 -13.39
N ILE A 74 -8.29 -18.72 -12.22
CA ILE A 74 -7.91 -17.31 -12.08
C ILE A 74 -6.52 -17.07 -12.68
N SER A 75 -5.55 -17.95 -12.42
CA SER A 75 -4.20 -17.81 -13.01
C SER A 75 -4.23 -17.90 -14.53
N GLN A 76 -5.14 -18.71 -15.08
CA GLN A 76 -5.32 -18.96 -16.51
C GLN A 76 -6.22 -17.93 -17.22
N LEU A 77 -6.74 -16.92 -16.50
CA LEU A 77 -7.63 -15.93 -17.12
C LEU A 77 -6.90 -15.21 -18.27
N PRO A 78 -7.51 -15.11 -19.46
CA PRO A 78 -6.87 -14.50 -20.60
C PRO A 78 -6.76 -12.97 -20.42
N VAL A 79 -5.53 -12.46 -20.38
CA VAL A 79 -5.21 -11.04 -20.43
C VAL A 79 -4.87 -10.67 -21.87
N LYS A 80 -5.59 -9.69 -22.42
CA LYS A 80 -5.26 -9.13 -23.74
C LYS A 80 -4.02 -8.26 -23.63
N ILE A 81 -3.02 -8.55 -24.46
CA ILE A 81 -1.78 -7.77 -24.59
C ILE A 81 -1.57 -7.37 -26.05
N GLY A 82 -0.64 -6.46 -26.33
CA GLY A 82 -0.41 -5.97 -27.70
C GLY A 82 -0.07 -7.08 -28.71
N SER A 83 0.61 -8.16 -28.27
CA SER A 83 1.01 -9.29 -29.10
C SER A 83 0.02 -10.47 -29.12
N GLY A 84 -1.15 -10.33 -28.47
CA GLY A 84 -2.17 -11.39 -28.42
C GLY A 84 -2.78 -11.54 -27.03
N THR A 85 -2.76 -12.76 -26.50
CA THR A 85 -3.32 -13.09 -25.18
C THR A 85 -2.30 -13.85 -24.37
N MET A 86 -2.28 -13.59 -23.07
CA MET A 86 -1.40 -14.24 -22.08
C MET A 86 -2.23 -14.64 -20.86
N GLU A 87 -1.87 -15.71 -20.18
CA GLU A 87 -2.51 -16.05 -18.91
C GLU A 87 -2.24 -14.98 -17.85
N PHE A 88 -3.19 -14.77 -16.94
CA PHE A 88 -3.11 -13.70 -15.94
C PHE A 88 -1.86 -13.80 -15.07
N LYS A 89 -1.51 -15.01 -14.62
CA LYS A 89 -0.29 -15.19 -13.82
C LYS A 89 0.98 -14.87 -14.63
N ASP A 90 1.05 -15.34 -15.87
CA ASP A 90 2.19 -15.06 -16.75
C ASP A 90 2.32 -13.55 -17.03
N PHE A 91 1.19 -12.86 -17.19
CA PHE A 91 1.17 -11.40 -17.32
C PHE A 91 1.76 -10.72 -16.08
N LEU A 92 1.39 -11.17 -14.87
CA LEU A 92 1.95 -10.64 -13.62
C LEU A 92 3.46 -10.90 -13.49
N ASP A 93 3.94 -12.05 -13.97
CA ASP A 93 5.36 -12.42 -13.95
C ASP A 93 6.19 -11.72 -15.05
N SER A 94 5.54 -11.28 -16.13
CA SER A 94 6.21 -10.62 -17.26
C SER A 94 6.60 -9.17 -16.98
N ASP A 95 7.49 -8.61 -17.81
CA ASP A 95 7.85 -7.19 -17.81
C ASP A 95 6.72 -6.25 -18.29
N LEU A 96 5.60 -6.80 -18.76
CA LEU A 96 4.41 -6.02 -19.12
C LEU A 96 3.61 -5.55 -17.89
N SER A 97 3.89 -6.11 -16.72
CA SER A 97 3.27 -5.75 -15.45
C SER A 97 4.29 -5.21 -14.46
N THR A 98 3.92 -4.20 -13.70
CA THR A 98 4.70 -3.70 -12.55
C THR A 98 4.07 -4.07 -11.22
N ALA A 99 3.02 -4.93 -11.24
CA ALA A 99 2.35 -5.37 -10.03
C ALA A 99 3.36 -6.00 -9.07
N MET A 100 3.29 -5.58 -7.81
CA MET A 100 4.16 -6.11 -6.76
C MET A 100 3.58 -7.37 -6.14
N GLY A 101 2.28 -7.35 -5.88
CA GLY A 101 1.48 -8.46 -5.43
C GLY A 101 0.02 -8.25 -5.78
N VAL A 102 -0.69 -9.37 -5.95
CA VAL A 102 -2.13 -9.42 -6.22
C VAL A 102 -2.74 -10.43 -5.27
N LEU A 103 -3.83 -10.05 -4.61
CA LEU A 103 -4.61 -10.92 -3.74
C LEU A 103 -6.10 -10.72 -4.08
N ILE A 104 -6.80 -11.82 -4.34
CA ILE A 104 -8.22 -11.82 -4.69
C ILE A 104 -8.98 -12.60 -3.62
N LEU A 105 -9.95 -11.92 -3.00
CA LEU A 105 -10.88 -12.51 -2.05
C LEU A 105 -12.22 -12.80 -2.71
N HIS A 106 -12.76 -13.99 -2.48
CA HIS A 106 -14.12 -14.34 -2.85
C HIS A 106 -14.80 -15.07 -1.70
N LYS A 107 -15.94 -14.52 -1.24
CA LYS A 107 -16.73 -15.04 -0.12
C LYS A 107 -15.89 -15.29 1.14
N GLY A 108 -14.97 -14.37 1.45
CA GLY A 108 -14.10 -14.44 2.62
C GLY A 108 -12.91 -15.41 2.53
N ASN A 109 -12.67 -16.02 1.36
CA ASN A 109 -11.53 -16.90 1.13
C ASN A 109 -10.57 -16.26 0.14
N ILE A 110 -9.27 -16.50 0.32
CA ILE A 110 -8.24 -16.18 -0.68
C ILE A 110 -8.39 -17.19 -1.81
N VAL A 111 -8.80 -16.72 -2.99
CA VAL A 111 -8.95 -17.57 -4.20
C VAL A 111 -7.79 -17.45 -5.17
N PHE A 112 -6.98 -16.40 -5.02
CA PHE A 112 -5.74 -16.20 -5.75
C PHE A 112 -4.86 -15.26 -4.93
N GLU A 113 -3.59 -15.62 -4.75
CA GLU A 113 -2.57 -14.69 -4.29
C GLU A 113 -1.26 -14.96 -5.04
N HIS A 114 -0.60 -13.91 -5.48
CA HIS A 114 0.67 -14.01 -6.22
C HIS A 114 1.49 -12.74 -5.99
N TYR A 115 2.79 -12.90 -5.71
CA TYR A 115 3.68 -11.80 -5.34
C TYR A 115 4.94 -11.80 -6.24
N PRO A 116 4.85 -11.35 -7.50
CA PRO A 116 5.95 -11.46 -8.46
C PRO A 116 7.17 -10.58 -8.10
N ARG A 117 6.99 -9.52 -7.30
CA ARG A 117 8.06 -8.54 -6.99
C ARG A 117 8.15 -8.17 -5.51
N MET A 118 7.38 -8.84 -4.66
CA MET A 118 7.42 -8.68 -3.20
C MET A 118 7.20 -10.01 -2.49
N GLN A 119 7.41 -10.04 -1.18
CA GLN A 119 7.03 -11.13 -0.31
C GLN A 119 5.71 -10.79 0.37
N ALA A 120 4.95 -11.82 0.75
CA ALA A 120 3.62 -11.64 1.36
C ALA A 120 3.61 -10.79 2.65
N HIS A 121 4.76 -10.66 3.34
CA HIS A 121 4.90 -9.90 4.58
C HIS A 121 5.47 -8.48 4.38
N GLU A 122 5.92 -8.14 3.17
CA GLU A 122 6.44 -6.81 2.87
C GLU A 122 5.28 -5.79 2.80
N LYS A 123 5.58 -4.53 3.14
CA LYS A 123 4.59 -3.45 3.23
C LYS A 123 4.92 -2.36 2.21
N PRO A 124 4.44 -2.50 0.97
CA PRO A 124 4.70 -1.48 -0.04
C PRO A 124 3.95 -0.18 0.28
N VAL A 125 4.36 0.90 -0.36
CA VAL A 125 3.62 2.17 -0.35
C VAL A 125 2.19 1.97 -0.86
N TYR A 126 1.21 2.47 -0.11
CA TYR A 126 -0.21 2.41 -0.48
C TYR A 126 -0.72 3.66 -1.19
N TRP A 127 0.13 4.69 -1.33
CA TRP A 127 -0.23 5.96 -1.96
C TRP A 127 -1.56 6.51 -1.42
N SER A 128 -2.39 7.05 -2.30
CA SER A 128 -3.71 7.59 -1.98
C SER A 128 -4.72 6.56 -1.49
N VAL A 129 -4.47 5.24 -1.59
CA VAL A 129 -5.36 4.23 -0.98
C VAL A 129 -5.44 4.44 0.53
N THR A 130 -4.37 4.93 1.16
CA THR A 130 -4.33 5.29 2.60
C THR A 130 -5.47 6.19 3.04
N LYS A 131 -6.00 7.05 2.15
CA LYS A 131 -7.09 8.00 2.46
C LYS A 131 -8.34 7.29 2.99
N VAL A 132 -8.66 6.07 2.51
CA VAL A 132 -9.84 5.34 2.97
C VAL A 132 -9.76 4.97 4.46
N LEU A 133 -8.54 4.74 4.98
CA LEU A 133 -8.34 4.44 6.40
C LEU A 133 -8.65 5.67 7.27
N VAL A 134 -8.17 6.84 6.84
CA VAL A 134 -8.43 8.11 7.53
C VAL A 134 -9.92 8.46 7.47
N SER A 135 -10.55 8.36 6.30
CA SER A 135 -11.99 8.62 6.15
C SER A 135 -12.85 7.66 6.98
N SER A 136 -12.45 6.38 7.07
CA SER A 136 -13.15 5.40 7.93
C SER A 136 -13.05 5.79 9.41
N LEU A 137 -11.89 6.26 9.86
CA LEU A 137 -11.72 6.75 11.23
C LEU A 137 -12.60 7.99 11.50
N VAL A 138 -12.66 8.93 10.56
CA VAL A 138 -13.55 10.10 10.68
C VAL A 138 -15.00 9.66 10.80
N SER A 139 -15.45 8.71 9.99
CA SER A 139 -16.82 8.16 10.07
C SER A 139 -17.10 7.48 11.41
N ILE A 140 -16.15 6.72 11.97
CA ILE A 140 -16.28 6.14 13.33
C ILE A 140 -16.41 7.24 14.39
N LEU A 141 -15.61 8.30 14.28
CA LEU A 141 -15.64 9.42 15.23
C LEU A 141 -16.92 10.26 15.09
N GLU A 142 -17.46 10.37 13.89
CA GLU A 142 -18.76 10.98 13.61
C GLU A 142 -19.89 10.18 14.25
N ASP A 143 -19.93 8.86 14.06
CA ASP A 143 -20.92 7.97 14.69
C ASP A 143 -20.85 8.06 16.24
N GLN A 144 -19.63 8.18 16.78
CA GLN A 144 -19.39 8.43 18.21
C GLN A 144 -19.74 9.85 18.67
N LYS A 145 -20.23 10.72 17.78
CA LYS A 145 -20.55 12.14 18.04
C LYS A 145 -19.36 12.97 18.53
N LYS A 146 -18.14 12.56 18.21
CA LYS A 146 -16.90 13.28 18.53
C LYS A 146 -16.53 14.27 17.43
N ILE A 147 -16.89 13.98 16.20
CA ILE A 147 -16.75 14.86 15.04
C ILE A 147 -18.13 15.14 14.46
N ASP A 148 -18.40 16.39 14.10
CA ASP A 148 -19.57 16.81 13.35
C ASP A 148 -19.09 17.32 11.99
N ILE A 149 -19.30 16.54 10.93
CA ILE A 149 -18.77 16.86 9.61
C ILE A 149 -19.46 18.06 8.95
N THR A 150 -20.58 18.52 9.51
CA THR A 150 -21.28 19.72 9.05
C THR A 150 -20.64 21.01 9.56
N LYS A 151 -19.66 20.90 10.48
CA LYS A 151 -18.85 22.02 10.94
C LYS A 151 -17.68 22.29 9.99
N PRO A 152 -17.18 23.54 9.97
CA PRO A 152 -15.94 23.84 9.27
C PRO A 152 -14.73 23.21 9.97
N ILE A 153 -13.69 22.85 9.22
CA ILE A 153 -12.49 22.19 9.76
C ILE A 153 -11.78 23.03 10.82
N ASP A 154 -11.84 24.36 10.67
CA ASP A 154 -11.24 25.33 11.60
C ASP A 154 -11.99 25.48 12.94
N PHE A 155 -13.13 24.79 13.10
CA PHE A 155 -13.75 24.55 14.40
C PHE A 155 -12.90 23.61 15.26
N TYR A 156 -12.33 22.56 14.66
CA TYR A 156 -11.51 21.56 15.35
C TYR A 156 -10.02 21.89 15.30
N LEU A 157 -9.57 22.60 14.27
CA LEU A 157 -8.18 23.01 14.06
C LEU A 157 -8.10 24.54 13.93
N PRO A 158 -8.12 25.29 15.04
CA PRO A 158 -8.17 26.76 15.03
C PRO A 158 -7.04 27.43 14.23
N GLU A 159 -5.90 26.77 14.08
CA GLU A 159 -4.74 27.21 13.31
C GLU A 159 -5.07 27.37 11.82
N LEU A 160 -6.06 26.63 11.31
CA LEU A 160 -6.47 26.69 9.89
C LEU A 160 -7.29 27.93 9.54
N LYS A 161 -7.67 28.76 10.53
CA LYS A 161 -8.38 30.03 10.29
C LYS A 161 -7.61 31.03 9.44
N GLN A 162 -6.28 30.87 9.34
CA GLN A 162 -5.39 31.70 8.53
C GLN A 162 -4.95 31.03 7.22
N SER A 163 -5.62 29.94 6.82
CA SER A 163 -5.33 29.21 5.60
C SER A 163 -6.52 29.24 4.63
N ASP A 164 -6.33 28.74 3.41
CA ASP A 164 -7.40 28.56 2.43
C ASP A 164 -8.45 27.53 2.85
N PHE A 165 -8.21 26.76 3.92
CA PHE A 165 -9.19 25.85 4.52
C PHE A 165 -10.20 26.54 5.46
N LYS A 166 -10.02 27.83 5.75
CA LYS A 166 -10.91 28.58 6.65
C LYS A 166 -12.38 28.44 6.22
N GLY A 167 -13.23 28.07 7.17
CA GLY A 167 -14.68 27.92 6.93
C GLY A 167 -15.08 26.75 6.03
N ILE A 168 -14.14 25.97 5.48
CA ILE A 168 -14.48 24.80 4.65
C ILE A 168 -15.05 23.70 5.54
N LEU A 169 -16.24 23.22 5.19
CA LEU A 169 -16.89 22.10 5.88
C LEU A 169 -16.06 20.83 5.77
N ILE A 170 -15.97 20.08 6.87
CA ILE A 170 -15.26 18.79 6.89
C ILE A 170 -15.84 17.85 5.83
N LYS A 171 -17.17 17.86 5.65
CA LYS A 171 -17.82 17.11 4.56
C LYS A 171 -17.24 17.43 3.18
N ASN A 172 -17.03 18.71 2.87
CA ASN A 172 -16.46 19.10 1.57
C ASN A 172 -15.01 18.62 1.41
N ILE A 173 -14.25 18.54 2.50
CA ILE A 173 -12.88 17.97 2.47
C ILE A 173 -12.95 16.46 2.18
N LEU A 174 -13.83 15.73 2.85
CA LEU A 174 -14.03 14.29 2.63
C LEU A 174 -14.48 13.99 1.20
N ASP A 175 -15.30 14.87 0.62
CA ASP A 175 -15.82 14.77 -0.75
C ASP A 175 -14.85 15.31 -1.82
N MET A 176 -13.64 15.76 -1.43
CA MET A 176 -12.66 16.41 -2.33
C MET A 176 -13.23 17.64 -3.07
N ALA A 177 -14.18 18.35 -2.44
CA ALA A 177 -14.93 19.46 -3.00
C ALA A 177 -14.61 20.79 -2.27
N THR A 178 -13.33 21.01 -1.97
CA THR A 178 -12.90 22.18 -1.17
C THR A 178 -12.87 23.49 -1.97
N GLY A 179 -12.63 23.43 -3.28
CA GLY A 179 -12.51 24.61 -4.14
C GLY A 179 -11.27 25.46 -3.85
N ILE A 180 -10.28 24.92 -3.12
CA ILE A 180 -9.00 25.59 -2.86
C ILE A 180 -8.23 25.70 -4.17
N ASN A 181 -7.57 26.84 -4.38
CA ASN A 181 -6.68 27.05 -5.51
C ASN A 181 -5.29 26.49 -5.18
N CYS A 182 -4.81 25.53 -5.98
CA CYS A 182 -3.52 24.86 -5.78
C CYS A 182 -2.41 25.49 -6.62
#